data_AF-A0A2A5VMH8-F1
#
_entry.id   AF-A0A2A5VMH8-F1
#
_cell.length_a   1.000
_cell.length_b   1.000
_cell.length_c   1.000
_cell.angle_alpha   90.00
_cell.angle_beta   90.00
_cell.angle_gamma   90.00
#
_symmetry.space_group_name_H-M   'P 1'
#
loop_
_entity.id
_entity.type
_entity.pdbx_description
1 polymer ?
#
loop_
_entity_poly.entity_id
_entity_poly.type
_entity_poly.pdbx_seq_one_letter_code
_entity_poly.pdbx_strand_id
1 'polypeptide(L)'
;MESVIDQDIFSPVRDSIQFFANELISSSKPILLISKPNLEGSLSLAPIESALLDARIPYKRRFSKANPDHAPFIQITDDIASTKTELSGLSISTTVVDGLRGRFGDFRKGPLSAVAQAHVLAMELNPRSLRLRRMRPWMLSGNWINEALDTTYDPVYSSLRDHLSTEGSIRVIPVTEVPNLHFNNYPWLEPSEMEEATREWGNS
;
A
#
# COMPACT_ATOMS: atom_id res chain seq x y z
N MET A 1 16.57 -3.68 -11.04
CA MET A 1 15.30 -3.01 -10.66
C MET A 1 15.28 -3.03 -9.15
N GLU A 2 15.32 -1.86 -8.52
CA GLU A 2 15.40 -1.72 -7.06
C GLU A 2 14.12 -2.24 -6.40
N SER A 3 14.22 -2.79 -5.19
CA SER A 3 13.04 -3.23 -4.45
C SER A 3 12.24 -2.01 -3.99
N VAL A 4 10.91 -2.15 -3.90
CA VAL A 4 10.03 -1.06 -3.42
C VAL A 4 10.47 -0.59 -2.03
N ILE A 5 10.94 -1.51 -1.19
CA ILE A 5 11.40 -1.22 0.19
C ILE A 5 12.65 -0.33 0.23
N ASP A 6 13.43 -0.30 -0.85
CA ASP A 6 14.67 0.47 -0.95
C ASP A 6 14.41 1.97 -1.17
N GLN A 7 13.17 2.36 -1.45
CA GLN A 7 12.81 3.77 -1.53
C GLN A 7 12.94 4.48 -0.17
N ASP A 8 13.34 5.74 -0.22
CA ASP A 8 13.52 6.62 0.94
C ASP A 8 12.25 6.71 1.81
N ILE A 9 11.08 6.69 1.19
CA ILE A 9 9.78 6.76 1.89
C ILE A 9 9.58 5.61 2.88
N PHE A 10 10.22 4.46 2.66
CA PHE A 10 10.14 3.29 3.55
C PHE A 10 11.28 3.23 4.56
N SER A 11 12.26 4.14 4.51
CA SER A 11 13.40 4.14 5.44
C SER A 11 13.00 4.03 6.93
N PRO A 12 11.92 4.68 7.42
CA PRO A 12 11.55 4.58 8.83
C PRO A 12 11.03 3.20 9.27
N VAL A 13 10.50 2.39 8.34
CA VAL A 13 9.86 1.11 8.63
C VAL A 13 10.61 -0.10 8.07
N ARG A 14 11.60 0.13 7.19
CA ARG A 14 12.38 -0.87 6.47
C ARG A 14 12.96 -1.94 7.38
N ASP A 15 13.74 -1.54 8.37
CA ASP A 15 14.47 -2.48 9.24
C ASP A 15 13.50 -3.36 10.04
N SER A 16 12.41 -2.77 10.55
CA SER A 16 11.37 -3.48 11.29
C SER A 16 10.67 -4.53 10.41
N ILE A 17 10.30 -4.15 9.19
CA ILE A 17 9.63 -5.03 8.22
C ILE A 17 10.55 -6.19 7.82
N GLN A 18 11.81 -5.90 7.45
CA GLN A 18 12.76 -6.91 7.02
C GLN A 18 13.13 -7.87 8.14
N PHE A 19 13.37 -7.35 9.36
CA PHE A 19 13.64 -8.18 10.53
C PHE A 19 12.49 -9.14 10.80
N PHE A 20 11.26 -8.63 10.85
CA PHE A 20 10.07 -9.44 11.11
C PHE A 20 9.80 -10.47 10.01
N ALA A 21 9.94 -10.10 8.73
CA ALA A 21 9.75 -11.02 7.62
C ALA A 21 10.74 -12.20 7.68
N ASN A 22 12.02 -11.93 7.97
CA ASN A 22 13.05 -12.95 8.12
C ASN A 22 12.80 -13.89 9.31
N GLU A 23 12.33 -13.36 10.45
CA GLU A 23 11.95 -14.17 11.61
C GLU A 23 10.74 -15.08 11.29
N LEU A 24 9.78 -14.56 10.53
CA LEU A 24 8.57 -15.29 10.17
C LEU A 24 8.86 -16.43 9.20
N ILE A 25 9.67 -16.16 8.16
CA ILE A 25 10.10 -17.17 7.19
C ILE A 25 10.90 -18.29 7.88
N SER A 26 11.76 -17.95 8.83
CA SER A 26 12.60 -18.93 9.53
C SER A 26 11.81 -19.75 10.57
N SER A 27 10.83 -19.17 11.25
CA SER A 27 10.07 -19.87 12.29
C SER A 27 9.00 -20.82 11.75
N SER A 28 8.43 -20.54 10.58
CA SER A 28 7.32 -21.31 9.95
C SER A 28 6.12 -21.55 10.89
N LYS A 29 5.94 -20.71 11.92
CA LYS A 29 4.85 -20.82 12.89
C LYS A 29 3.56 -20.22 12.30
N PRO A 30 2.37 -20.70 12.74
CA PRO A 30 1.12 -20.07 12.36
C PRO A 30 1.06 -18.62 12.86
N ILE A 31 0.78 -17.68 11.97
CA ILE A 31 0.69 -16.27 12.29
C ILE A 31 -0.76 -15.80 12.46
N LEU A 32 -1.00 -14.92 13.44
CA LEU A 32 -2.26 -14.23 13.63
C LEU A 32 -2.28 -12.90 12.87
N LEU A 33 -3.21 -12.72 11.95
CA LEU A 33 -3.47 -11.45 11.25
C LEU A 33 -4.66 -10.76 11.90
N ILE A 34 -4.46 -9.56 12.42
CA ILE A 34 -5.50 -8.77 13.08
C ILE A 34 -5.65 -7.41 12.41
N SER A 35 -6.90 -7.00 12.22
CA SER A 35 -7.25 -5.66 11.82
C SER A 35 -8.61 -5.26 12.37
N LYS A 36 -8.86 -3.95 12.48
CA LYS A 36 -10.24 -3.45 12.62
C LYS A 36 -11.08 -3.87 11.39
N PRO A 37 -12.41 -4.06 11.55
CA PRO A 37 -13.31 -4.36 10.44
C PRO A 37 -13.61 -3.09 9.61
N ASN A 38 -12.59 -2.56 8.94
CA ASN A 38 -12.66 -1.39 8.08
C ASN A 38 -12.00 -1.66 6.70
N LEU A 39 -12.14 -0.70 5.77
CA LEU A 39 -11.64 -0.82 4.41
C LEU A 39 -10.10 -0.87 4.37
N GLU A 40 -9.43 0.05 5.08
CA GLU A 40 -7.96 0.09 5.19
C GLU A 40 -7.39 -1.23 5.68
N GLY A 41 -8.00 -1.78 6.74
CA GLY A 41 -7.65 -3.07 7.30
C GLY A 41 -7.77 -4.23 6.33
N SER A 42 -8.88 -4.27 5.60
CA SER A 42 -9.13 -5.31 4.59
C SER A 42 -8.11 -5.24 3.46
N LEU A 43 -7.82 -4.03 2.97
CA LEU A 43 -6.84 -3.79 1.90
C LEU A 43 -5.40 -4.03 2.35
N SER A 44 -5.09 -3.83 3.63
CA SER A 44 -3.78 -4.11 4.21
C SER A 44 -3.55 -5.61 4.41
N LEU A 45 -4.56 -6.35 4.88
CA LEU A 45 -4.41 -7.79 5.13
C LEU A 45 -4.37 -8.61 3.83
N ALA A 46 -5.11 -8.22 2.81
CA ALA A 46 -5.21 -8.98 1.56
C ALA A 46 -3.86 -9.29 0.88
N PRO A 47 -2.90 -8.34 0.69
CA PRO A 47 -1.59 -8.67 0.12
C PRO A 47 -0.77 -9.61 1.02
N ILE A 48 -0.83 -9.43 2.34
CA ILE A 48 -0.14 -10.29 3.31
C ILE A 48 -0.67 -11.72 3.23
N GLU A 49 -1.99 -11.89 3.24
CA GLU A 49 -2.63 -13.20 3.06
C GLU A 49 -2.20 -13.84 1.73
N SER A 50 -2.14 -13.06 0.65
CA SER A 50 -1.72 -13.55 -0.65
C SER A 50 -0.29 -14.11 -0.65
N ALA A 51 0.63 -13.42 0.02
CA ALA A 51 2.02 -13.84 0.17
C ALA A 51 2.14 -15.08 1.05
N LEU A 52 1.43 -15.13 2.18
CA LEU A 52 1.43 -16.26 3.10
C LEU A 52 0.86 -17.53 2.45
N LEU A 53 -0.25 -17.41 1.71
CA LEU A 53 -0.85 -18.52 0.96
C LEU A 53 0.13 -19.09 -0.07
N ASP A 54 0.76 -18.22 -0.87
CA ASP A 54 1.71 -18.65 -1.90
C ASP A 54 3.02 -19.18 -1.28
N ALA A 55 3.40 -18.72 -0.08
CA ALA A 55 4.54 -19.21 0.70
C ALA A 55 4.22 -20.48 1.52
N ARG A 56 2.96 -20.93 1.56
CA ARG A 56 2.47 -22.04 2.40
C ARG A 56 2.68 -21.84 3.89
N ILE A 57 2.66 -20.59 4.35
CA ILE A 57 2.78 -20.26 5.76
C ILE A 57 1.36 -20.24 6.36
N PRO A 58 1.08 -21.04 7.40
CA PRO A 58 -0.25 -21.08 8.00
C PRO A 58 -0.56 -19.75 8.69
N TYR A 59 -1.80 -19.29 8.57
CA TYR A 59 -2.24 -18.07 9.23
C TYR A 59 -3.69 -18.14 9.69
N LYS A 60 -4.05 -17.28 10.64
CA LYS A 60 -5.42 -17.07 11.10
C LYS A 60 -5.76 -15.60 10.98
N ARG A 61 -6.81 -15.27 10.22
CA ARG A 61 -7.33 -13.90 10.15
C ARG A 61 -8.37 -13.65 11.23
N ARG A 62 -8.32 -12.46 11.85
CA ARG A 62 -9.32 -11.96 12.78
C ARG A 62 -9.60 -10.48 12.54
N PHE A 63 -10.83 -10.14 12.18
CA PHE A 63 -11.30 -8.76 12.22
C PHE A 63 -11.85 -8.45 13.61
N SER A 64 -11.14 -7.63 14.39
CA SER A 64 -11.53 -7.27 15.75
C SER A 64 -10.86 -5.97 16.17
N LYS A 65 -11.46 -5.29 17.16
CA LYS A 65 -10.84 -4.14 17.85
C LYS A 65 -10.00 -4.58 19.05
N ALA A 66 -10.03 -5.87 19.40
CA ALA A 66 -9.25 -6.41 20.52
C ALA A 66 -7.77 -6.52 20.17
N ASN A 67 -6.92 -6.43 21.19
CA ASN A 67 -5.49 -6.66 21.08
C ASN A 67 -5.16 -8.11 20.71
N PRO A 68 -4.00 -8.36 20.10
CA PRO A 68 -3.51 -9.70 19.82
C PRO A 68 -3.36 -10.53 21.11
N ASP A 69 -3.79 -11.78 21.04
CA ASP A 69 -3.74 -12.77 22.13
C ASP A 69 -2.73 -13.90 21.85
N HIS A 70 -2.19 -13.98 20.62
CA HIS A 70 -1.20 -14.99 20.21
C HIS A 70 -0.06 -14.34 19.43
N ALA A 71 1.14 -14.92 19.54
CA ALA A 71 2.33 -14.56 18.76
C ALA A 71 2.76 -15.73 17.84
N PRO A 72 3.36 -15.47 16.66
CA PRO A 72 3.57 -14.14 16.08
C PRO A 72 2.27 -13.54 15.55
N PHE A 73 2.18 -12.21 15.50
CA PHE A 73 1.04 -11.50 14.92
C PHE A 73 1.46 -10.35 13.99
N ILE A 74 0.60 -10.03 13.03
CA ILE A 74 0.60 -8.74 12.33
C ILE A 74 -0.70 -8.03 12.68
N GLN A 75 -0.60 -6.80 13.16
CA GLN A 75 -1.75 -5.98 13.53
C GLN A 75 -1.79 -4.72 12.69
N ILE A 76 -2.91 -4.46 12.02
CA ILE A 76 -3.16 -3.18 11.35
C ILE A 76 -3.91 -2.28 12.33
N THR A 77 -3.33 -1.13 12.65
CA THR A 77 -3.87 -0.18 13.64
C THR A 77 -3.85 1.25 13.12
N ASP A 78 -4.91 1.99 13.38
CA ASP A 78 -4.97 3.43 13.04
C ASP A 78 -4.24 4.31 14.08
N ASP A 79 -3.82 3.74 15.22
CA ASP A 79 -3.27 4.49 16.35
C ASP A 79 -1.73 4.44 16.36
N ILE A 80 -1.08 5.61 16.41
CA ILE A 80 0.37 5.74 16.60
C ILE A 80 0.76 5.40 18.05
N ALA A 81 -0.21 5.47 18.97
CA ALA A 81 -0.03 5.08 20.36
C ALA A 81 0.13 3.56 20.45
N SER A 82 1.38 3.12 20.34
CA SER A 82 1.82 1.74 20.55
C SER A 82 1.18 1.20 21.84
N THR A 83 0.17 0.35 21.69
CA THR A 83 -0.21 -0.55 22.78
C THR A 83 0.94 -1.53 22.87
N LYS A 84 1.92 -1.22 23.73
CA LYS A 84 3.08 -2.07 23.99
C LYS A 84 2.55 -3.44 24.39
N THR A 85 2.58 -4.35 23.44
CA THR A 85 2.21 -5.74 23.68
C THR A 85 3.54 -6.47 23.88
N GLU A 86 3.67 -7.22 24.95
CA GLU A 86 4.89 -8.01 25.26
C GLU A 86 5.07 -9.20 24.30
N LEU A 87 4.06 -9.46 23.47
CA LEU A 87 4.05 -10.51 22.46
C LEU A 87 4.88 -10.11 21.24
N SER A 88 5.68 -11.05 20.71
CA SER A 88 6.39 -10.85 19.43
C SER A 88 5.38 -10.66 18.29
N GLY A 89 5.45 -9.51 17.63
CA GLY A 89 4.56 -9.15 16.53
C GLY A 89 4.91 -7.81 15.91
N LEU A 90 4.32 -7.54 14.75
CA LEU A 90 4.50 -6.30 14.00
C LEU A 90 3.18 -5.54 13.94
N SER A 91 3.18 -4.31 14.45
CA SER A 91 2.06 -3.38 14.31
C SER A 91 2.35 -2.43 13.16
N ILE A 92 1.44 -2.37 12.18
CA ILE A 92 1.52 -1.49 11.01
C ILE A 92 0.44 -0.43 11.16
N SER A 93 0.85 0.84 11.10
CA SER A 93 -0.03 2.00 11.14
C SER A 93 0.40 3.03 10.12
N THR A 94 -0.52 3.90 9.72
CA THR A 94 -0.18 5.01 8.84
C THR A 94 0.78 5.97 9.56
N THR A 95 1.94 6.22 8.97
CA THR A 95 2.98 7.08 9.55
C THR A 95 3.29 8.25 8.62
N VAL A 96 3.67 9.40 9.15
CA VAL A 96 4.09 10.54 8.33
C VAL A 96 5.58 10.41 8.05
N VAL A 97 5.93 10.35 6.77
CA VAL A 97 7.32 10.19 6.32
C VAL A 97 7.72 11.34 5.40
N ASP A 98 9.03 11.54 5.27
CA ASP A 98 9.58 12.45 4.27
C ASP A 98 9.48 11.76 2.89
N GLY A 99 8.57 12.24 2.05
CA GLY A 99 8.19 11.60 0.79
C GLY A 99 9.17 11.91 -0.35
N LEU A 100 9.27 13.19 -0.72
CA LEU A 100 10.11 13.65 -1.83
C LEU A 100 10.84 14.93 -1.46
N ARG A 101 12.07 15.10 -1.99
CA ARG A 101 12.77 16.37 -1.96
C ARG A 101 12.24 17.27 -3.07
N GLY A 102 11.71 18.43 -2.71
CA GLY A 102 11.33 19.47 -3.66
C GLY A 102 12.53 19.97 -4.46
N ARG A 103 12.27 20.79 -5.48
CA ARG A 103 13.28 21.39 -6.37
C ARG A 103 14.37 22.19 -5.62
N PHE A 104 14.06 22.68 -4.43
CA PHE A 104 14.95 23.43 -3.55
C PHE A 104 15.56 22.60 -2.41
N GLY A 105 15.36 21.28 -2.40
CA GLY A 105 15.82 20.39 -1.34
C GLY A 105 14.86 20.25 -0.15
N ASP A 106 13.74 20.97 -0.14
CA ASP A 106 12.74 20.89 0.94
C ASP A 106 12.07 19.51 0.98
N PHE A 107 12.03 18.89 2.15
CA PHE A 107 11.31 17.64 2.35
C PHE A 107 9.81 17.90 2.36
N ARG A 108 9.09 17.25 1.44
CA ARG A 108 7.63 17.19 1.48
C ARG A 108 7.21 15.95 2.25
N LYS A 109 6.50 16.16 3.34
CA LYS A 109 5.94 15.09 4.16
C LYS A 109 4.65 14.57 3.55
N GLY A 110 4.43 13.27 3.68
CA GLY A 110 3.19 12.63 3.27
C GLY A 110 2.89 11.40 4.12
N PRO A 111 1.65 10.90 4.08
CA PRO A 111 1.26 9.71 4.82
C PRO A 111 1.77 8.46 4.09
N LEU A 112 2.62 7.68 4.76
CA LEU A 112 2.90 6.31 4.39
C LEU A 112 1.81 5.40 4.94
N SER A 113 0.84 5.08 4.09
CA SER A 113 -0.34 4.30 4.48
C SER A 113 0.01 2.90 4.98
N ALA A 114 -0.80 2.37 5.90
CA ALA A 114 -0.66 0.99 6.37
C ALA A 114 -0.79 -0.03 5.21
N VAL A 115 -1.63 0.28 4.21
CA VAL A 115 -1.77 -0.54 3.01
C VAL A 115 -0.47 -0.63 2.23
N ALA A 116 0.26 0.49 2.07
CA ALA A 116 1.53 0.51 1.36
C ALA A 116 2.60 -0.31 2.11
N GLN A 117 2.70 -0.10 3.44
CA GLN A 117 3.60 -0.87 4.29
C GLN A 117 3.28 -2.38 4.26
N ALA A 118 2.00 -2.75 4.25
CA ALA A 118 1.57 -4.14 4.18
C ALA A 118 1.91 -4.81 2.84
N HIS A 119 1.85 -4.08 1.72
CA HIS A 119 2.31 -4.59 0.43
C HIS A 119 3.82 -4.85 0.42
N VAL A 120 4.61 -3.94 1.00
CA VAL A 120 6.05 -4.13 1.13
C VAL A 120 6.38 -5.32 2.02
N LEU A 121 5.72 -5.45 3.17
CA LEU A 121 5.87 -6.64 4.02
C LEU A 121 5.52 -7.92 3.26
N ALA A 122 4.41 -7.94 2.51
CA ALA A 122 4.02 -9.08 1.69
C ALA A 122 5.09 -9.44 0.63
N MET A 123 5.74 -8.43 0.05
CA MET A 123 6.83 -8.63 -0.91
C MET A 123 8.09 -9.21 -0.24
N GLU A 124 8.42 -8.79 0.98
CA GLU A 124 9.52 -9.36 1.76
C GLU A 124 9.21 -10.81 2.18
N LEU A 125 7.94 -11.11 2.50
CA LEU A 125 7.51 -12.48 2.83
C LEU A 125 7.60 -13.43 1.63
N ASN A 126 7.14 -12.99 0.46
CA ASN A 126 7.21 -13.79 -0.76
C ASN A 126 7.27 -12.93 -2.03
N PRO A 127 8.48 -12.58 -2.53
CA PRO A 127 8.62 -11.73 -3.71
C PRO A 127 8.17 -12.41 -5.01
N ARG A 128 8.00 -13.74 -4.99
CA ARG A 128 7.58 -14.53 -6.17
C ARG A 128 6.08 -14.85 -6.17
N SER A 129 5.30 -14.29 -5.25
CA SER A 129 3.85 -14.51 -5.20
C SER A 129 3.17 -13.97 -6.47
N LEU A 130 2.44 -14.86 -7.15
CA LEU A 130 1.68 -14.52 -8.37
C LEU A 130 0.43 -13.71 -8.01
N ARG A 131 -0.18 -13.99 -6.86
CA ARG A 131 -1.34 -13.23 -6.36
C ARG A 131 -0.92 -11.81 -6.01
N LEU A 132 0.18 -11.66 -5.28
CA LEU A 132 0.72 -10.37 -4.89
C LEU A 132 1.06 -9.49 -6.11
N ARG A 133 1.62 -10.10 -7.17
CA ARG A 133 1.89 -9.37 -8.44
C ARG A 133 0.64 -8.73 -9.03
N ARG A 134 -0.52 -9.40 -8.97
CA ARG A 134 -1.79 -8.85 -9.44
C ARG A 134 -2.33 -7.75 -8.52
N MET A 135 -1.97 -7.81 -7.25
CA MET A 135 -2.39 -6.85 -6.24
C MET A 135 -1.48 -5.62 -6.14
N ARG A 136 -0.30 -5.61 -6.77
CA ARG A 136 0.64 -4.48 -6.72
C ARG A 136 0.02 -3.09 -6.91
N PRO A 137 -0.89 -2.86 -7.89
CA PRO A 137 -1.52 -1.56 -8.07
C PRO A 137 -2.29 -1.06 -6.83
N TRP A 138 -2.79 -1.99 -6.01
CA TRP A 138 -3.56 -1.71 -4.80
C TRP A 138 -2.69 -1.15 -3.67
N MET A 139 -1.36 -1.16 -3.80
CA MET A 139 -0.48 -0.45 -2.87
C MET A 139 -0.83 1.05 -2.75
N LEU A 140 -1.38 1.63 -3.82
CA LEU A 140 -1.79 3.04 -3.87
C LEU A 140 -3.10 3.34 -3.14
N SER A 141 -3.94 2.31 -2.90
CA SER A 141 -5.31 2.54 -2.41
C SER A 141 -5.35 3.10 -1.00
N GLY A 142 -4.35 2.82 -0.16
CA GLY A 142 -4.28 3.36 1.20
C GLY A 142 -4.20 4.88 1.22
N ASN A 143 -3.37 5.46 0.36
CA ASN A 143 -3.25 6.91 0.22
C ASN A 143 -4.51 7.54 -0.40
N TRP A 144 -5.19 6.82 -1.31
CA TRP A 144 -6.46 7.28 -1.87
C TRP A 144 -7.58 7.34 -0.81
N ILE A 145 -7.69 6.32 0.05
CA ILE A 145 -8.77 6.25 1.05
C ILE A 145 -8.53 7.22 2.22
N ASN A 146 -7.28 7.55 2.52
CA ASN A 146 -6.92 8.41 3.64
C ASN A 146 -7.10 9.92 3.36
N GLU A 147 -7.97 10.29 2.40
CA GLU A 147 -8.22 11.68 1.95
C GLU A 147 -6.95 12.47 1.56
N ALA A 148 -5.80 11.80 1.42
CA ALA A 148 -4.53 12.45 1.16
C ALA A 148 -4.50 13.09 -0.24
N LEU A 149 -5.32 12.56 -1.16
CA LEU A 149 -5.52 13.11 -2.50
C LEU A 149 -6.43 14.33 -2.54
N ASP A 150 -7.14 14.66 -1.46
CA ASP A 150 -7.89 15.93 -1.35
C ASP A 150 -6.94 17.10 -1.04
N THR A 151 -5.69 16.80 -0.67
CA THR A 151 -4.62 17.79 -0.64
C THR A 151 -4.06 18.02 -2.05
N THR A 152 -3.60 19.23 -2.34
CA THR A 152 -3.06 19.60 -3.66
C THR A 152 -1.93 18.67 -4.13
N TYR A 153 -1.24 17.99 -3.21
CA TYR A 153 -0.11 17.13 -3.54
C TYR A 153 0.25 16.16 -2.42
N ASP A 154 0.19 14.85 -2.70
CA ASP A 154 0.76 13.80 -1.85
C ASP A 154 2.10 13.31 -2.44
N PRO A 155 3.24 13.59 -1.78
CA PRO A 155 4.56 13.16 -2.24
C PRO A 155 4.75 11.64 -2.18
N VAL A 156 4.15 10.96 -1.19
CA VAL A 156 4.29 9.52 -0.99
C VAL A 156 3.49 8.78 -2.07
N TYR A 157 2.25 9.19 -2.30
CA TYR A 157 1.44 8.64 -3.40
C TYR A 157 2.14 8.82 -4.75
N SER A 158 2.67 10.01 -5.02
CA SER A 158 3.37 10.31 -6.28
C SER A 158 4.60 9.42 -6.46
N SER A 159 5.43 9.26 -5.42
CA SER A 159 6.60 8.38 -5.44
C SER A 159 6.23 6.92 -5.71
N LEU A 160 5.21 6.40 -5.02
CA LEU A 160 4.73 5.02 -5.22
C LEU A 160 4.16 4.83 -6.63
N ARG A 161 3.34 5.77 -7.12
CA ARG A 161 2.76 5.74 -8.46
C ARG A 161 3.85 5.73 -9.53
N ASP A 162 4.83 6.62 -9.43
CA ASP A 162 5.89 6.77 -10.42
C ASP A 162 6.78 5.53 -10.44
N HIS A 163 7.05 4.94 -9.27
CA HIS A 163 7.75 3.67 -9.20
C HIS A 163 6.98 2.52 -9.85
N LEU A 164 5.70 2.33 -9.47
CA LEU A 164 4.83 1.30 -10.05
C LEU A 164 4.69 1.45 -11.58
N SER A 165 4.69 2.69 -12.08
CA SER A 165 4.64 2.99 -13.50
C SER A 165 5.97 2.63 -14.19
N THR A 166 7.09 3.03 -13.60
CA THR A 166 8.44 2.79 -14.15
C THR A 166 8.77 1.30 -14.22
N GLU A 167 8.33 0.51 -13.24
CA GLU A 167 8.51 -0.95 -13.25
C GLU A 167 7.49 -1.70 -14.14
N GLY A 168 6.47 -1.00 -14.65
CA GLY A 168 5.44 -1.55 -15.53
C GLY A 168 4.27 -2.27 -14.84
N SER A 169 4.08 -2.08 -13.53
CA SER A 169 2.92 -2.64 -12.79
C SER A 169 1.63 -1.87 -13.07
N ILE A 170 1.74 -0.57 -13.32
CA ILE A 170 0.61 0.28 -13.72
C ILE A 170 0.99 1.10 -14.94
N ARG A 171 -0.01 1.67 -15.59
CA ARG A 171 0.18 2.68 -16.63
C ARG A 171 -0.64 3.91 -16.26
N VAL A 172 0.02 5.04 -16.06
CA VAL A 172 -0.63 6.33 -15.83
C VAL A 172 -0.83 6.99 -17.19
N ILE A 173 -2.09 7.21 -17.56
CA ILE A 173 -2.48 7.86 -18.81
C ILE A 173 -3.43 9.01 -18.50
N PRO A 174 -3.45 10.07 -19.34
CA PRO A 174 -4.49 11.09 -19.24
C PRO A 174 -5.86 10.46 -19.46
N VAL A 175 -6.90 11.10 -18.91
CA VAL A 175 -8.28 10.61 -19.00
C VAL A 175 -8.75 10.49 -20.46
N THR A 176 -8.22 11.33 -21.35
CA THR A 176 -8.46 11.32 -22.81
C THR A 176 -7.94 10.08 -23.52
N GLU A 177 -6.98 9.35 -22.95
CA GLU A 177 -6.44 8.11 -23.54
C GLU A 177 -7.14 6.85 -23.02
N VAL A 178 -8.13 7.00 -22.13
CA VAL A 178 -8.87 5.87 -21.55
C VAL A 178 -9.93 5.39 -22.56
N PRO A 179 -9.85 4.15 -23.08
CA PRO A 179 -10.68 3.72 -24.20
C PRO A 179 -12.16 3.56 -23.85
N ASN A 180 -12.49 3.21 -22.60
CA ASN A 180 -13.86 3.03 -22.13
C ASN A 180 -14.02 3.69 -20.76
N LEU A 181 -14.43 4.96 -20.74
CA LEU A 181 -14.72 5.69 -19.51
C LEU A 181 -16.09 5.27 -18.95
N HIS A 182 -16.11 4.85 -17.70
CA HIS A 182 -17.35 4.62 -16.97
C HIS A 182 -17.85 5.93 -16.38
N PHE A 183 -18.66 6.67 -17.13
CA PHE A 183 -19.18 7.98 -16.74
C PHE A 183 -19.94 8.01 -15.40
N ASN A 184 -20.50 6.87 -14.96
CA ASN A 184 -21.12 6.77 -13.63
C ASN A 184 -20.17 7.11 -12.47
N ASN A 185 -18.86 6.97 -12.67
CA ASN A 185 -17.84 7.33 -11.67
C ASN A 185 -17.48 8.82 -11.69
N TYR A 186 -17.89 9.55 -12.73
CA TYR A 186 -17.50 10.93 -13.00
C TYR A 186 -18.75 11.78 -13.28
N PRO A 187 -19.64 11.98 -12.29
CA PRO A 187 -20.90 12.69 -12.49
C PRO A 187 -20.74 14.17 -12.87
N TRP A 188 -19.54 14.71 -12.70
CA TRP A 188 -19.17 16.08 -13.05
C TRP A 188 -18.60 16.21 -14.48
N LEU A 189 -18.44 15.10 -15.20
CA LEU A 189 -17.77 15.06 -16.50
C LEU A 189 -18.79 14.80 -17.61
N GLU A 190 -18.99 15.80 -18.47
CA GLU A 190 -19.94 15.71 -19.59
C GLU A 190 -19.37 14.85 -20.74
N PRO A 191 -20.12 13.86 -21.25
CA PRO A 191 -19.64 12.98 -22.33
C PRO A 191 -19.19 13.73 -23.58
N SER A 192 -19.89 14.80 -23.96
CA SER A 192 -19.57 15.59 -25.15
C SER A 192 -18.24 16.33 -25.03
N GLU A 193 -17.94 16.90 -23.86
CA GLU A 193 -16.67 17.59 -23.60
C GLU A 193 -15.51 16.60 -23.63
N MET A 194 -15.73 15.38 -23.15
CA MET A 194 -14.74 14.31 -23.18
C MET A 194 -14.44 13.79 -24.58
N GLU A 195 -15.46 13.63 -25.43
CA GLU A 195 -15.26 13.26 -26.83
C GLU A 195 -14.45 14.32 -27.58
N GLU A 196 -14.73 15.60 -27.35
CA GLU A 196 -13.98 16.71 -27.93
C GLU A 196 -12.52 16.73 -27.44
N ALA A 197 -12.29 16.64 -26.13
CA ALA A 197 -10.94 16.59 -25.55
C ALA A 197 -10.12 15.40 -26.05
N THR A 198 -10.76 14.22 -26.19
CA THR A 198 -10.14 13.01 -26.75
C THR A 198 -9.72 13.22 -28.21
N ARG A 199 -10.59 13.84 -29.01
CA ARG A 199 -10.32 14.14 -30.43
C ARG A 199 -9.18 15.14 -30.59
N GLU A 200 -9.15 16.20 -29.79
CA GLU A 200 -8.06 17.21 -29.83
C GLU A 200 -6.73 16.62 -29.36
N TRP A 201 -6.74 15.79 -28.32
CA TRP A 201 -5.54 15.11 -27.83
C TRP A 201 -4.91 14.20 -28.88
N GLY A 202 -5.72 13.44 -29.63
CA GLY A 202 -5.23 12.57 -30.71
C GLY A 202 -4.63 13.33 -31.90
N ASN A 203 -4.89 14.63 -32.03
CA ASN A 203 -4.33 15.51 -33.07
C ASN A 203 -3.08 16.28 -32.61
N SER A 204 -2.69 16.15 -31.33
CA SER A 204 -1.54 16.84 -30.72
C SER A 204 -0.30 15.93 -30.68
#